data_AF-A0A454JES5-F1
#
_entry.id   AF-A0A454JES5-F1
#
_cell.length_a   1.000
_cell.length_b   1.000
_cell.length_c   1.000
_cell.angle_alpha   90.00
_cell.angle_beta   90.00
_cell.angle_gamma   90.00
#
_symmetry.space_group_name_H-M   'P 1'
#
loop_
_entity.id
_entity.type
_entity.pdbx_description
1 polymer ?
#
loop_
_entity_poly.entity_id
_entity_poly.type
_entity_poly.pdbx_seq_one_letter_code
_entity_poly.pdbx_strand_id
1 'polypeptide(L)'
;MNKIYRLVWNAGKNCWMAAAEIARSSGPRSATVRNAASLSLLGASLLAQAAPPLPTVTPTGSNTRSYVAPNGTTVVDIATANAAGVSNNQYTQYNVNSQGLILNNANTSQVTRQSQLAGQVYANVNLSNEASLILNQVVSSNRSTLAGFTEVLGSRADVVVANPNGITCSGCGFINTDRVTLSTGLPVLSGNGSLSGFNVTQGDILINGSGINASAQQILDLVSRSVSIGGQVNVPDFGVYTGPNRWSYITRSVTGSTSPVGSAPSFAIDTAGLGGMYANRIFLVSTEAGVGVRMLGNVAANSGDFTLTAAGSILLNNQLSATGNVAITANGNGSSLQLSDASLNAGQDLSLVSQGATSLSGSAIIASHDLSLTAASLSDSASSNSQSNNNVRFAGEDLTLAVSGSGTIDGTQWGSGSGQWQASYGGLTIGSHGATLYGSQTMQLTASSGDLALGKAQLKTAGDITLHASGAISTVADAAQGIETTAGNLALTAGNGLSNAGSISADNGSATLRVGGSLQNSGQLYAKSALDMADASGNGTESFSNTGSGQIISDGTLLLKGAAASNTASGWVQAGGYSSLQLASLNNAGTWLLSTGSGSTADSVSLSGALTDSGTLQSGRA
;
A
#
# COMPACT_ATOMS: atom_id res chain seq x y z
N MET A 1 -1.89 -28.45 10.90
CA MET A 1 -2.06 -29.51 11.91
C MET A 1 -3.38 -29.30 12.63
N ASN A 2 -4.40 -30.10 12.31
CA ASN A 2 -5.72 -30.03 12.94
C ASN A 2 -5.62 -30.36 14.42
N LYS A 3 -5.76 -29.35 15.29
CA LYS A 3 -5.93 -29.58 16.73
C LYS A 3 -7.43 -29.76 16.98
N ILE A 4 -7.84 -31.02 17.14
CA ILE A 4 -9.19 -31.37 17.56
C ILE A 4 -9.31 -31.00 19.05
N TYR A 5 -10.31 -30.18 19.40
CA TYR A 5 -10.64 -29.82 20.77
C TYR A 5 -11.94 -30.49 21.18
N ARG A 6 -12.06 -30.94 22.42
CA ARG A 6 -13.32 -31.41 23.00
C ARG A 6 -13.84 -30.43 24.06
N LEU A 7 -15.15 -30.29 24.16
CA LEU A 7 -15.80 -29.56 25.25
C LEU A 7 -15.89 -30.46 26.48
N VAL A 8 -15.40 -29.98 27.63
CA VAL A 8 -15.46 -30.67 28.92
C VAL A 8 -16.11 -29.77 29.95
N TRP A 9 -16.99 -30.33 30.79
CA TRP A 9 -17.63 -29.61 31.88
C TRP A 9 -16.63 -29.36 33.02
N ASN A 10 -16.46 -28.11 33.45
CA ASN A 10 -15.60 -27.74 34.58
C ASN A 10 -16.42 -27.43 35.83
N ALA A 11 -16.39 -28.34 36.82
CA ALA A 11 -17.17 -28.21 38.06
C ALA A 11 -16.72 -27.05 38.97
N GLY A 12 -15.46 -26.59 38.87
CA GLY A 12 -14.97 -25.45 39.66
C GLY A 12 -15.40 -24.09 39.10
N LYS A 13 -15.82 -24.03 37.83
CA LYS A 13 -16.26 -22.81 37.14
C LYS A 13 -17.71 -22.85 36.64
N ASN A 14 -18.41 -23.98 36.79
CA ASN A 14 -19.79 -24.19 36.39
C ASN A 14 -20.09 -23.85 34.91
N CYS A 15 -19.17 -24.17 34.01
CA CYS A 15 -19.34 -23.97 32.56
C CYS A 15 -18.59 -25.01 31.70
N TRP A 16 -18.94 -25.09 30.42
CA TRP A 16 -18.26 -25.92 29.42
C TRP A 16 -17.02 -25.21 28.86
N MET A 17 -15.88 -25.90 28.80
CA MET A 17 -14.61 -25.35 28.31
C MET A 17 -13.98 -26.24 27.24
N ALA A 18 -13.35 -25.64 26.23
CA ALA A 18 -12.59 -26.38 25.21
C ALA A 18 -11.20 -26.76 25.72
N ALA A 19 -10.84 -28.05 25.63
CA ALA A 19 -9.55 -28.58 26.05
C ALA A 19 -8.87 -29.35 24.91
N ALA A 20 -7.56 -29.14 24.74
CA ALA A 20 -6.74 -29.86 23.76
C ALA A 20 -6.44 -31.30 24.24
N GLU A 21 -6.48 -32.26 23.32
CA GLU A 21 -6.35 -33.69 23.61
C GLU A 21 -4.88 -34.12 23.83
N ILE A 22 -4.17 -33.52 24.79
CA ILE A 22 -2.84 -34.00 25.20
C ILE A 22 -2.67 -33.84 26.72
N ALA A 23 -3.27 -34.75 27.50
CA ALA A 23 -2.86 -35.02 28.88
C ALA A 23 -3.34 -36.42 29.30
N ARG A 24 -2.40 -37.29 29.69
CA ARG A 24 -2.67 -38.61 30.27
C ARG A 24 -3.10 -38.45 31.73
N SER A 25 -4.16 -39.16 32.09
CA SER A 25 -4.63 -39.33 33.45
C SER A 25 -3.60 -40.05 34.32
N SER A 26 -3.38 -39.58 35.55
CA SER A 26 -3.04 -40.47 36.66
C SER A 26 -3.77 -40.00 37.93
N GLY A 27 -4.71 -40.83 38.36
CA GLY A 27 -5.33 -40.78 39.68
C GLY A 27 -4.56 -41.64 40.69
N PRO A 28 -5.11 -41.89 41.89
CA PRO A 28 -4.58 -41.33 43.13
C PRO A 28 -3.92 -42.38 44.03
N ARG A 29 -3.13 -41.94 45.03
CA ARG A 29 -2.98 -42.70 46.28
C ARG A 29 -2.47 -41.84 47.45
N SER A 30 -3.21 -41.95 48.55
CA SER A 30 -2.90 -41.46 49.90
C SER A 30 -1.62 -42.07 50.47
N ALA A 31 -0.89 -41.30 51.29
CA ALA A 31 -0.62 -41.67 52.69
C ALA A 31 0.15 -40.55 53.42
N THR A 32 -0.44 -40.18 54.56
CA THR A 32 0.07 -39.54 55.78
C THR A 32 1.56 -39.82 56.11
N VAL A 33 2.29 -38.82 56.63
CA VAL A 33 3.05 -38.84 57.93
C VAL A 33 3.47 -37.41 58.30
N ARG A 34 3.58 -37.21 59.62
CA ARG A 34 3.62 -35.99 60.43
C ARG A 34 5.00 -35.31 60.58
N ASN A 35 4.90 -34.02 60.95
CA ASN A 35 5.68 -33.24 61.94
C ASN A 35 7.11 -32.72 61.73
N ALA A 36 7.26 -31.52 62.29
CA ALA A 36 8.45 -30.79 62.78
C ALA A 36 9.21 -29.97 61.72
N ALA A 37 9.58 -28.71 61.91
CA ALA A 37 9.55 -27.84 63.08
C ALA A 37 9.46 -26.36 62.65
N SER A 38 8.91 -25.56 63.55
CA SER A 38 8.92 -24.11 63.62
C SER A 38 10.32 -23.49 63.55
N LEU A 39 10.48 -22.40 62.79
CA LEU A 39 11.41 -21.33 63.12
C LEU A 39 10.77 -19.96 62.81
N SER A 40 10.37 -19.29 63.88
CA SER A 40 9.98 -17.89 63.94
C SER A 40 11.19 -16.98 63.73
N LEU A 41 11.10 -16.03 62.80
CA LEU A 41 11.99 -14.87 62.73
C LEU A 41 11.14 -13.60 62.80
N LEU A 42 11.35 -12.86 63.90
CA LEU A 42 10.86 -11.51 64.15
C LEU A 42 11.46 -10.52 63.15
N GLY A 43 10.61 -9.62 62.66
CA GLY A 43 10.83 -8.17 62.69
C GLY A 43 11.99 -7.58 61.86
N ALA A 44 11.66 -7.03 60.70
CA ALA A 44 12.19 -5.75 60.25
C ALA A 44 11.18 -5.11 59.29
N SER A 45 10.30 -4.28 59.82
CA SER A 45 9.55 -3.30 59.04
C SER A 45 10.54 -2.27 58.48
N LEU A 46 11.04 -2.54 57.29
CA LEU A 46 11.68 -1.54 56.44
C LEU A 46 10.60 -0.54 56.05
N LEU A 47 10.60 0.61 56.73
CA LEU A 47 10.07 1.84 56.16
C LEU A 47 10.88 2.11 54.89
N ALA A 48 10.38 1.63 53.75
CA ALA A 48 10.82 2.13 52.46
C ALA A 48 10.46 3.61 52.44
N GLN A 49 11.45 4.47 52.72
CA GLN A 49 11.33 5.87 52.38
C GLN A 49 11.16 5.92 50.86
N ALA A 50 9.94 6.19 50.41
CA ALA A 50 9.69 6.54 49.03
C ALA A 50 10.64 7.70 48.71
N ALA A 51 11.59 7.48 47.82
CA ALA A 51 12.41 8.56 47.30
C ALA A 51 11.45 9.66 46.81
N PRO A 52 11.71 10.94 47.10
CA PRO A 52 10.87 12.01 46.58
C PRO A 52 10.73 11.82 45.07
N PRO A 53 9.50 11.92 44.52
CA PRO A 53 9.30 11.76 43.09
C PRO A 53 10.24 12.71 42.36
N LEU A 54 11.00 12.20 41.39
CA LEU A 54 11.87 13.02 40.55
C LEU A 54 11.03 14.17 39.99
N PRO A 55 11.59 15.41 39.91
CA PRO A 55 10.86 16.53 39.34
C PRO A 55 10.42 16.16 37.92
N THR A 56 9.12 16.04 37.72
CA THR A 56 8.51 15.74 36.43
C THR A 56 8.64 16.94 35.51
N VAL A 57 8.55 18.16 36.07
CA VAL A 57 8.61 19.42 35.32
C VAL A 57 9.42 20.47 36.10
N THR A 58 10.38 21.10 35.42
CA THR A 58 11.24 22.16 35.98
C THR A 58 11.22 23.38 35.06
N PRO A 59 10.35 24.37 35.31
CA PRO A 59 10.29 25.61 34.53
C PRO A 59 11.60 26.40 34.58
N THR A 60 11.93 27.07 33.47
CA THR A 60 13.08 27.98 33.36
C THR A 60 12.75 29.10 32.39
N GLY A 61 13.03 30.36 32.74
CA GLY A 61 12.60 31.50 31.93
C GLY A 61 11.08 31.67 31.91
N SER A 62 10.59 32.92 31.87
CA SER A 62 9.17 33.33 32.09
C SER A 62 8.70 33.29 33.56
N ASN A 63 7.44 33.68 33.79
CA ASN A 63 6.74 33.56 35.08
C ASN A 63 6.05 32.20 35.28
N THR A 64 6.32 31.20 34.41
CA THR A 64 5.82 29.83 34.57
C THR A 64 6.24 29.26 35.92
N ARG A 65 5.31 28.63 36.64
CA ARG A 65 5.57 27.95 37.92
C ARG A 65 5.00 26.55 37.88
N SER A 66 5.59 25.64 38.65
CA SER A 66 5.03 24.30 38.85
C SER A 66 4.96 23.97 40.34
N TYR A 67 3.95 23.18 40.70
CA TYR A 67 3.79 22.60 42.03
C TYR A 67 3.09 21.24 41.91
N VAL A 68 3.05 20.49 43.01
CA VAL A 68 2.41 19.18 43.06
C VAL A 68 1.13 19.30 43.87
N ALA A 69 -0.01 18.91 43.29
CA ALA A 69 -1.28 18.84 43.98
C ALA A 69 -1.27 17.73 45.05
N PRO A 70 -2.17 17.75 46.05
CA PRO A 70 -2.19 16.76 47.14
C PRO A 70 -2.25 15.30 46.68
N ASN A 71 -2.81 15.02 45.50
CA ASN A 71 -2.91 13.68 44.93
C ASN A 71 -1.69 13.24 44.08
N GLY A 72 -0.64 14.07 44.02
CA GLY A 72 0.59 13.78 43.29
C GLY A 72 0.62 14.27 41.83
N THR A 73 -0.46 14.83 41.31
CA THR A 73 -0.51 15.41 39.97
C THR A 73 0.31 16.70 39.91
N THR A 74 1.13 16.88 38.89
CA THR A 74 1.87 18.14 38.71
C THR A 74 0.96 19.19 38.09
N VAL A 75 0.88 20.37 38.70
CA VAL A 75 0.21 21.55 38.17
C VAL A 75 1.26 22.53 37.68
N VAL A 76 1.09 23.02 36.45
CA VAL A 76 1.88 24.07 35.83
C VAL A 76 1.02 25.31 35.70
N ASP A 77 1.30 26.32 36.49
CA ASP A 77 0.80 27.67 36.28
C ASP A 77 1.56 28.26 35.08
N ILE A 78 0.93 28.18 33.92
CA ILE A 78 1.51 28.63 32.64
C ILE A 78 1.84 30.12 32.67
N ALA A 79 2.78 30.54 31.84
CA ALA A 79 3.15 31.93 31.66
C ALA A 79 1.99 32.76 31.10
N THR A 80 2.09 34.08 31.29
CA THR A 80 1.16 35.04 30.70
C THR A 80 1.12 34.89 29.18
N ALA A 81 -0.08 34.78 28.60
CA ALA A 81 -0.25 34.73 27.15
C ALA A 81 0.14 36.05 26.49
N ASN A 82 0.78 35.98 25.33
CA ASN A 82 1.10 37.16 24.53
C ASN A 82 -0.15 37.69 23.79
N ALA A 83 0.01 38.79 23.04
CA ALA A 83 -1.09 39.42 22.30
C ALA A 83 -1.72 38.51 21.22
N ALA A 84 -1.04 37.45 20.79
CA ALA A 84 -1.55 36.45 19.87
C ALA A 84 -2.19 35.23 20.58
N GLY A 85 -2.31 35.27 21.91
CA GLY A 85 -2.92 34.19 22.71
C GLY A 85 -1.97 33.02 23.02
N VAL A 86 -0.68 33.14 22.72
CA VAL A 86 0.32 32.08 22.99
C VAL A 86 0.92 32.25 24.39
N SER A 87 0.73 31.26 25.26
CA SER A 87 1.51 31.11 26.50
C SER A 87 2.77 30.32 26.20
N ASN A 88 3.93 30.95 26.37
CA ASN A 88 5.24 30.36 26.08
C ASN A 88 5.95 29.93 27.37
N ASN A 89 6.09 28.62 27.56
CA ASN A 89 6.60 28.00 28.77
C ASN A 89 7.88 27.23 28.44
N GLN A 90 8.97 27.57 29.11
CA GLN A 90 10.27 26.94 28.92
C GLN A 90 10.65 26.08 30.13
N TYR A 91 11.34 24.98 29.88
CA TYR A 91 11.67 23.96 30.88
C TYR A 91 13.09 23.42 30.71
N THR A 92 13.76 23.11 31.81
CA THR A 92 14.94 22.23 31.78
C THR A 92 14.54 20.75 31.86
N GLN A 93 13.33 20.44 32.29
CA GLN A 93 12.76 19.10 32.32
C GLN A 93 11.24 19.18 32.14
N TYR A 94 10.67 18.37 31.25
CA TYR A 94 9.22 18.30 31.04
C TYR A 94 8.82 16.85 30.78
N ASN A 95 8.21 16.21 31.77
CA ASN A 95 7.70 14.85 31.77
C ASN A 95 6.29 14.85 32.37
N VAL A 96 5.49 13.87 31.95
CA VAL A 96 4.17 13.59 32.51
C VAL A 96 4.24 12.18 33.09
N ASN A 97 3.99 12.05 34.38
CA ASN A 97 3.92 10.75 35.05
C ASN A 97 2.52 10.13 34.87
N SER A 98 2.29 8.96 35.46
CA SER A 98 1.00 8.27 35.36
C SER A 98 -0.15 8.99 36.08
N GLN A 99 0.16 9.85 37.06
CA GLN A 99 -0.83 10.71 37.72
C GLN A 99 -1.29 11.86 36.81
N GLY A 100 -0.50 12.19 35.77
CA GLY A 100 -0.81 13.22 34.80
C GLY A 100 -0.23 14.59 35.14
N LEU A 101 -0.56 15.57 34.30
CA LEU A 101 -0.10 16.94 34.38
C LEU A 101 -1.24 17.91 34.05
N ILE A 102 -1.34 18.99 34.80
CA ILE A 102 -2.33 20.04 34.57
C ILE A 102 -1.61 21.30 34.07
N LEU A 103 -2.01 21.78 32.91
CA LEU A 103 -1.70 23.11 32.39
C LEU A 103 -2.79 24.06 32.89
N ASN A 104 -2.48 24.87 33.90
CA ASN A 104 -3.44 25.76 34.53
C ASN A 104 -3.65 27.03 33.70
N ASN A 105 -4.61 26.95 32.77
CA ASN A 105 -5.05 28.03 31.90
C ASN A 105 -6.25 28.81 32.50
N ALA A 106 -6.50 28.68 33.80
CA ALA A 106 -7.62 29.34 34.46
C ALA A 106 -7.24 30.76 34.90
N ASN A 107 -7.93 31.77 34.37
CA ASN A 107 -7.76 33.14 34.86
C ASN A 107 -8.39 33.36 36.25
N THR A 108 -8.12 34.52 36.84
CA THR A 108 -8.55 34.88 38.20
C THR A 108 -10.03 35.24 38.35
N SER A 109 -10.87 35.04 37.32
CA SER A 109 -12.32 35.29 37.38
C SER A 109 -13.07 34.44 38.41
N GLN A 110 -12.51 33.28 38.77
CA GLN A 110 -12.96 32.50 39.94
C GLN A 110 -11.72 32.02 40.67
N VAL A 111 -11.80 31.89 42.00
CA VAL A 111 -10.63 31.55 42.85
C VAL A 111 -10.10 30.14 42.59
N THR A 112 -10.99 29.20 42.31
CA THR A 112 -10.64 27.81 41.99
C THR A 112 -11.38 27.33 40.74
N ARG A 113 -10.80 26.33 40.07
CA ARG A 113 -11.43 25.55 38.99
C ARG A 113 -11.37 24.07 39.35
N GLN A 114 -12.35 23.32 38.85
CA GLN A 114 -12.40 21.87 39.03
C GLN A 114 -11.62 21.18 37.89
N SER A 115 -10.49 20.57 38.24
CA SER A 115 -9.69 19.69 37.39
C SER A 115 -10.21 18.24 37.49
N GLN A 116 -10.14 17.52 36.37
CA GLN A 116 -10.40 16.08 36.29
C GLN A 116 -9.28 15.27 36.93
N LEU A 117 -8.03 15.75 36.84
CA LEU A 117 -6.86 15.05 37.37
C LEU A 117 -6.59 15.32 38.86
N ALA A 118 -6.88 16.52 39.38
CA ALA A 118 -6.50 16.92 40.74
C ALA A 118 -7.63 17.47 41.64
N GLY A 119 -8.86 17.55 41.14
CA GLY A 119 -9.95 18.18 41.90
C GLY A 119 -9.84 19.70 41.89
N GLN A 120 -10.04 20.37 43.03
CA GLN A 120 -9.94 21.83 43.06
C GLN A 120 -8.51 22.31 42.94
N VAL A 121 -8.27 23.17 41.95
CA VAL A 121 -6.99 23.82 41.67
C VAL A 121 -7.22 25.33 41.66
N TYR A 122 -6.32 26.10 42.29
CA TYR A 122 -6.41 27.55 42.32
C TYR A 122 -6.21 28.16 40.94
N ALA A 123 -6.85 29.30 40.67
CA ALA A 123 -6.61 30.03 39.44
C ALA A 123 -5.14 30.46 39.29
N ASN A 124 -4.69 30.52 38.04
CA ASN A 124 -3.33 30.93 37.71
C ASN A 124 -3.20 32.45 37.78
N VAL A 125 -2.46 32.93 38.79
CA VAL A 125 -2.24 34.36 39.02
C VAL A 125 -1.40 35.06 37.93
N ASN A 126 -0.80 34.30 37.02
CA ASN A 126 -0.11 34.85 35.85
C ASN A 126 -1.08 35.34 34.76
N LEU A 127 -2.36 34.93 34.81
CA LEU A 127 -3.32 35.11 33.72
C LEU A 127 -4.38 36.16 34.04
N SER A 128 -4.31 37.29 33.32
CA SER A 128 -5.46 38.20 33.15
C SER A 128 -6.41 37.70 32.06
N ASN A 129 -5.86 37.09 31.01
CA ASN A 129 -6.58 36.42 29.93
C ASN A 129 -6.03 35.00 29.77
N GLU A 130 -6.90 34.08 29.38
CA GLU A 130 -6.54 32.68 29.17
C GLU A 130 -5.89 32.53 27.78
N ALA A 131 -4.95 31.59 27.65
CA ALA A 131 -4.25 31.31 26.40
C ALA A 131 -5.14 30.51 25.45
N SER A 132 -4.99 30.74 24.14
CA SER A 132 -5.56 29.89 23.08
C SER A 132 -4.57 28.79 22.65
N LEU A 133 -3.28 28.97 22.90
CA LEU A 133 -2.22 28.00 22.64
C LEU A 133 -1.21 27.98 23.78
N ILE A 134 -0.89 26.78 24.27
CA ILE A 134 0.09 26.55 25.33
C ILE A 134 1.30 25.84 24.74
N LEU A 135 2.39 26.59 24.59
CA LEU A 135 3.65 26.11 24.05
C LEU A 135 4.58 25.68 25.20
N ASN A 136 4.91 24.40 25.27
CA ASN A 136 5.81 23.83 26.26
C ASN A 136 7.13 23.45 25.58
N GLN A 137 8.24 24.08 25.97
CA GLN A 137 9.54 23.92 25.31
C GLN A 137 10.60 23.43 26.28
N VAL A 138 11.29 22.34 25.95
CA VAL A 138 12.49 21.93 26.69
C VAL A 138 13.72 22.56 26.05
N VAL A 139 14.44 23.36 26.84
CA VAL A 139 15.63 24.12 26.40
C VAL A 139 16.95 23.55 26.92
N SER A 140 16.90 22.46 27.70
CA SER A 140 18.07 21.68 28.11
C SER A 140 18.37 20.56 27.10
N SER A 141 19.31 19.67 27.43
CA SER A 141 19.60 18.44 26.69
C SER A 141 18.74 17.24 27.12
N ASN A 142 17.75 17.44 28.02
CA ASN A 142 16.91 16.34 28.52
C ASN A 142 15.81 15.97 27.52
N ARG A 143 15.50 14.68 27.44
CA ARG A 143 14.30 14.18 26.74
C ARG A 143 13.03 14.34 27.57
N SER A 144 11.88 14.22 26.90
CA SER A 144 10.57 14.18 27.54
C SER A 144 9.96 12.79 27.50
N THR A 145 9.39 12.34 28.61
CA THR A 145 8.54 11.14 28.71
C THR A 145 7.13 11.54 29.15
N LEU A 146 6.14 11.16 28.36
CA LEU A 146 4.72 11.43 28.58
C LEU A 146 4.01 10.10 28.85
N ALA A 147 3.74 9.81 30.12
CA ALA A 147 3.22 8.52 30.60
C ALA A 147 1.83 8.64 31.27
N GLY A 148 1.12 9.74 31.05
CA GLY A 148 -0.23 9.98 31.57
C GLY A 148 -0.93 11.12 30.84
N PHE A 149 -2.07 11.55 31.37
CA PHE A 149 -2.89 12.59 30.74
C PHE A 149 -2.36 14.00 31.03
N THR A 150 -2.39 14.85 30.01
CA THR A 150 -2.22 16.30 30.15
C THR A 150 -3.58 16.99 30.06
N GLU A 151 -3.97 17.72 31.11
CA GLU A 151 -5.22 18.48 31.18
C GLU A 151 -4.98 19.98 31.01
N VAL A 152 -5.73 20.63 30.12
CA VAL A 152 -5.86 22.09 30.12
C VAL A 152 -6.99 22.48 31.06
N LEU A 153 -6.66 23.06 32.21
CA LEU A 153 -7.63 23.54 33.18
C LEU A 153 -8.07 24.96 32.84
N GLY A 154 -9.37 25.23 32.85
CA GLY A 154 -9.93 26.54 32.45
C GLY A 154 -10.39 26.53 31.00
N SER A 155 -10.18 27.64 30.28
CA SER A 155 -10.51 27.68 28.85
C SER A 155 -9.68 26.71 28.03
N ARG A 156 -10.34 26.11 27.04
CA ARG A 156 -9.74 25.20 26.07
C ARG A 156 -8.62 25.91 25.30
N ALA A 157 -7.51 25.20 25.09
CA ALA A 157 -6.36 25.69 24.34
C ALA A 157 -5.68 24.55 23.58
N ASP A 158 -4.97 24.88 22.51
CA ASP A 158 -4.09 23.95 21.81
C ASP A 158 -2.84 23.66 22.66
N VAL A 159 -2.37 22.41 22.63
CA VAL A 159 -1.19 21.99 23.41
C VAL A 159 -0.04 21.60 22.49
N VAL A 160 1.10 22.25 22.69
CA VAL A 160 2.34 21.92 22.00
C VAL A 160 3.39 21.48 23.01
N VAL A 161 4.08 20.37 22.72
CA VAL A 161 5.29 19.94 23.43
C VAL A 161 6.43 19.88 22.42
N ALA A 162 7.43 20.76 22.58
CA ALA A 162 8.60 20.88 21.73
C ALA A 162 9.87 20.48 22.50
N ASN A 163 10.53 19.41 22.09
CA ASN A 163 11.78 18.96 22.68
C ASN A 163 12.75 18.40 21.62
N PRO A 164 13.78 19.16 21.21
CA PRO A 164 14.75 18.72 20.20
C PRO A 164 15.58 17.49 20.56
N ASN A 165 15.62 17.12 21.84
CA ASN A 165 16.31 15.91 22.29
C ASN A 165 15.45 14.67 22.07
N GLY A 166 14.14 14.86 21.85
CA GLY A 166 13.13 13.84 21.54
C GLY A 166 12.09 13.60 22.64
N ILE A 167 11.01 12.94 22.25
CA ILE A 167 9.80 12.73 23.06
C ILE A 167 9.42 11.26 23.04
N THR A 168 9.11 10.70 24.20
CA THR A 168 8.52 9.37 24.33
C THR A 168 7.11 9.52 24.89
N CYS A 169 6.10 8.97 24.22
CA CYS A 169 4.77 8.79 24.78
C CYS A 169 4.51 7.31 25.05
N SER A 170 4.01 7.00 26.25
CA SER A 170 3.66 5.64 26.65
C SER A 170 2.37 5.65 27.43
N GLY A 171 1.23 5.69 26.72
CA GLY A 171 -0.09 5.86 27.32
C GLY A 171 -0.42 7.31 27.65
N CYS A 172 0.13 8.27 26.90
CA CYS A 172 -0.24 9.67 27.05
C CYS A 172 -1.64 9.93 26.45
N GLY A 173 -2.31 10.94 27.01
CA GLY A 173 -3.60 11.41 26.51
C GLY A 173 -3.82 12.87 26.88
N PHE A 174 -4.89 13.47 26.38
CA PHE A 174 -5.12 14.90 26.54
C PHE A 174 -6.57 15.22 26.89
N ILE A 175 -6.75 16.20 27.78
CA ILE A 175 -8.06 16.63 28.29
C ILE A 175 -8.23 18.12 28.00
N ASN A 176 -9.40 18.48 27.46
CA ASN A 176 -9.79 19.87 27.17
C ASN A 176 -8.86 20.61 26.19
N THR A 177 -8.43 19.92 25.14
CA THR A 177 -7.67 20.48 24.01
C THR A 177 -8.18 19.87 22.71
N ASP A 178 -8.29 20.67 21.65
CA ASP A 178 -8.71 20.21 20.33
C ASP A 178 -7.51 19.77 19.48
N ARG A 179 -6.35 20.43 19.63
CA ARG A 179 -5.16 20.11 18.86
C ARG A 179 -3.96 19.88 19.73
N VAL A 180 -3.25 18.79 19.42
CA VAL A 180 -1.99 18.42 20.04
C VAL A 180 -0.89 18.38 18.98
N THR A 181 0.26 18.99 19.28
CA THR A 181 1.47 18.83 18.47
C THR A 181 2.64 18.40 19.34
N LEU A 182 3.20 17.24 19.04
CA LEU A 182 4.47 16.77 19.61
C LEU A 182 5.56 17.03 18.59
N SER A 183 6.58 17.80 18.96
CA SER A 183 7.61 18.23 18.03
C SER A 183 9.02 18.08 18.60
N THR A 184 9.97 17.72 17.76
CA THR A 184 11.42 17.84 18.08
C THR A 184 12.05 19.04 17.37
N GLY A 185 11.24 19.86 16.69
CA GLY A 185 11.72 21.10 16.10
C GLY A 185 11.72 22.26 17.10
N LEU A 186 12.62 23.22 16.86
CA LEU A 186 12.61 24.50 17.55
C LEU A 186 11.41 25.32 17.05
N PRO A 187 10.53 25.83 17.94
CA PRO A 187 9.37 26.60 17.52
C PRO A 187 9.78 27.95 16.94
N VAL A 188 9.05 28.38 15.91
CA VAL A 188 9.24 29.65 15.23
C VAL A 188 8.01 30.51 15.52
N LEU A 189 8.21 31.63 16.23
CA LEU A 189 7.17 32.63 16.45
C LEU A 189 7.23 33.71 15.36
N SER A 190 6.08 34.14 14.88
CA SER A 190 5.93 35.27 13.97
C SER A 190 6.20 36.60 14.70
N GLY A 191 6.36 37.70 13.95
CA GLY A 191 6.60 39.02 14.54
C GLY A 191 5.49 39.53 15.48
N ASN A 192 4.26 39.01 15.36
CA ASN A 192 3.14 39.28 16.28
C ASN A 192 3.07 38.34 17.50
N GLY A 193 4.01 37.39 17.63
CA GLY A 193 4.06 36.41 18.70
C GLY A 193 3.25 35.12 18.48
N SER A 194 2.53 34.97 17.37
CA SER A 194 1.82 33.72 17.03
C SER A 194 2.80 32.60 16.67
N LEU A 195 2.43 31.34 16.92
CA LEU A 195 3.23 30.18 16.49
C LEU A 195 3.10 29.97 14.97
N SER A 196 4.20 30.15 14.25
CA SER A 196 4.28 29.93 12.79
C SER A 196 4.51 28.46 12.46
N GLY A 197 5.39 27.79 13.21
CA GLY A 197 5.83 26.43 12.87
C GLY A 197 7.03 25.95 13.67
N PHE A 198 7.74 24.96 13.12
CA PHE A 198 8.94 24.37 13.73
C PHE A 198 10.06 24.19 12.72
N ASN A 199 11.30 24.39 13.19
CA ASN A 199 12.52 23.98 12.49
C ASN A 199 13.04 22.68 13.10
N VAL A 200 12.83 21.56 12.42
CA VAL A 200 13.24 20.21 12.83
C VAL A 200 14.64 19.93 12.31
N THR A 201 15.59 19.58 13.16
CA THR A 201 16.97 19.21 12.73
C THR A 201 17.43 17.86 13.29
N GLN A 202 16.80 17.38 14.37
CA GLN A 202 17.16 16.18 15.10
C GLN A 202 15.99 15.71 15.98
N GLY A 203 16.22 14.63 16.73
CA GLY A 203 15.28 14.10 17.70
C GLY A 203 14.23 13.18 17.07
N ASP A 204 13.84 12.17 17.83
CA ASP A 204 12.81 11.20 17.49
C ASP A 204 11.59 11.34 18.41
N ILE A 205 10.46 10.85 17.92
CA ILE A 205 9.26 10.63 18.73
C ILE A 205 8.99 9.13 18.81
N LEU A 206 8.89 8.61 20.03
CA LEU A 206 8.65 7.20 20.31
C LEU A 206 7.25 7.02 20.91
N ILE A 207 6.39 6.26 20.24
CA ILE A 207 5.06 5.91 20.74
C ILE A 207 5.09 4.46 21.19
N ASN A 208 5.09 4.23 22.50
CA ASN A 208 5.31 2.91 23.11
C ASN A 208 4.11 2.47 23.96
N GLY A 209 4.15 1.21 24.42
CA GLY A 209 3.19 0.69 25.39
C GLY A 209 1.74 0.86 24.93
N SER A 210 0.91 1.51 25.75
CA SER A 210 -0.50 1.78 25.45
C SER A 210 -0.72 2.84 24.36
N GLY A 211 0.34 3.40 23.77
CA GLY A 211 0.28 4.34 22.66
C GLY A 211 -0.21 5.73 23.04
N ILE A 212 -0.96 6.39 22.15
CA ILE A 212 -1.59 7.70 22.37
C ILE A 212 -3.11 7.55 22.37
N ASN A 213 -3.76 8.06 23.42
CA ASN A 213 -5.20 8.32 23.39
C ASN A 213 -5.47 9.79 23.05
N ALA A 214 -5.77 10.05 21.77
CA ALA A 214 -6.17 11.36 21.27
C ALA A 214 -7.58 11.34 20.65
N SER A 215 -8.43 10.39 21.09
CA SER A 215 -9.78 10.19 20.54
C SER A 215 -10.74 11.34 20.82
N ALA A 216 -10.47 12.13 21.87
CA ALA A 216 -11.24 13.33 22.23
C ALA A 216 -10.69 14.62 21.59
N GLN A 217 -9.55 14.54 20.90
CA GLN A 217 -8.96 15.65 20.15
C GLN A 217 -9.49 15.65 18.72
N GLN A 218 -9.32 16.75 18.01
CA GLN A 218 -9.60 16.84 16.58
C GLN A 218 -8.34 16.55 15.75
N ILE A 219 -7.18 17.05 16.19
CA ILE A 219 -5.91 16.98 15.45
C ILE A 219 -4.78 16.49 16.35
N LEU A 220 -3.98 15.57 15.83
CA LEU A 220 -2.68 15.20 16.39
C LEU A 220 -1.61 15.29 15.29
N ASP A 221 -0.58 16.10 15.53
CA ASP A 221 0.59 16.21 14.66
C ASP A 221 1.84 15.72 15.40
N LEU A 222 2.59 14.80 14.79
CA LEU A 222 3.95 14.41 15.19
C LEU A 222 4.95 15.02 14.20
N VAL A 223 5.83 15.90 14.68
CA VAL A 223 6.74 16.69 13.84
C VAL A 223 8.17 16.52 14.33
N SER A 224 8.92 15.59 13.75
CA SER A 224 10.25 15.22 14.26
C SER A 224 11.21 14.81 13.15
N ARG A 225 12.47 14.49 13.48
CA ARG A 225 13.37 13.95 12.44
C ARG A 225 13.00 12.51 12.10
N SER A 226 12.63 11.71 13.09
CA SER A 226 12.05 10.36 12.90
C SER A 226 10.95 10.05 13.92
N VAL A 227 10.09 9.08 13.59
CA VAL A 227 9.04 8.57 14.47
C VAL A 227 9.09 7.04 14.50
N SER A 228 8.99 6.47 15.70
CA SER A 228 8.70 5.06 15.89
C SER A 228 7.35 4.87 16.58
N ILE A 229 6.47 4.07 15.98
CA ILE A 229 5.13 3.77 16.49
C ILE A 229 5.05 2.29 16.86
N GLY A 230 5.31 2.00 18.14
CA GLY A 230 5.16 0.68 18.75
C GLY A 230 3.84 0.46 19.48
N GLY A 231 3.11 1.54 19.81
CA GLY A 231 1.79 1.51 20.45
C GLY A 231 0.70 2.16 19.58
N GLN A 232 -0.56 1.86 19.89
CA GLN A 232 -1.71 2.31 19.10
C GLN A 232 -1.91 3.84 19.15
N VAL A 233 -2.25 4.45 18.02
CA VAL A 233 -2.65 5.86 17.93
C VAL A 233 -4.11 5.95 17.47
N ASN A 234 -4.95 6.66 18.23
CA ASN A 234 -6.34 6.94 17.88
C ASN A 234 -6.60 8.44 17.90
N VAL A 235 -7.03 9.02 16.79
CA VAL A 235 -7.36 10.46 16.65
C VAL A 235 -8.18 10.71 15.37
N PRO A 236 -9.06 11.71 15.27
CA PRO A 236 -9.76 12.00 14.01
C PRO A 236 -8.84 12.40 12.84
N ASP A 237 -7.92 13.35 13.02
CA ASP A 237 -6.98 13.77 11.97
C ASP A 237 -5.54 13.62 12.44
N PHE A 238 -4.79 12.74 11.77
CA PHE A 238 -3.43 12.38 12.15
C PHE A 238 -2.38 12.81 11.12
N GLY A 239 -1.42 13.61 11.54
CA GLY A 239 -0.27 14.02 10.73
C GLY A 239 1.05 13.55 11.32
N VAL A 240 1.92 12.98 10.49
CA VAL A 240 3.30 12.64 10.84
C VAL A 240 4.23 13.24 9.80
N TYR A 241 5.13 14.11 10.24
CA TYR A 241 6.04 14.86 9.39
C TYR A 241 7.48 14.63 9.87
N THR A 242 8.28 14.00 9.03
CA THR A 242 9.61 13.47 9.36
C THR A 242 10.69 13.97 8.42
N GLY A 243 11.92 14.02 8.94
CA GLY A 243 13.11 14.55 8.27
C GLY A 243 13.49 15.97 8.71
N PRO A 244 14.65 16.48 8.26
CA PRO A 244 15.13 17.81 8.57
C PRO A 244 14.34 18.87 7.77
N ASN A 245 13.29 19.40 8.39
CA ASN A 245 12.32 20.26 7.72
C ASN A 245 11.95 21.52 8.49
N ARG A 246 11.42 22.48 7.75
CA ARG A 246 10.54 23.53 8.25
C ARG A 246 9.11 23.06 8.08
N TRP A 247 8.33 23.09 9.15
CA TRP A 247 6.93 22.70 9.13
C TRP A 247 6.05 23.84 9.62
N SER A 248 4.95 24.10 8.93
CA SER A 248 4.00 25.17 9.24
C SER A 248 2.88 24.66 10.14
N TYR A 249 2.69 25.32 11.29
CA TYR A 249 1.62 25.02 12.22
C TYR A 249 0.23 25.36 11.65
N ILE A 250 0.14 26.40 10.84
CA ILE A 250 -1.12 26.90 10.28
C ILE A 250 -1.62 25.96 9.19
N THR A 251 -0.75 25.61 8.25
CA THR A 251 -1.13 24.83 7.06
C THR A 251 -0.93 23.32 7.21
N ARG A 252 -0.31 22.87 8.32
CA ARG A 252 0.03 21.46 8.57
C ARG A 252 0.81 20.85 7.42
N SER A 253 1.84 21.56 6.96
CA SER A 253 2.63 21.16 5.80
C SER A 253 4.12 21.47 5.97
N VAL A 254 4.95 20.68 5.29
CA VAL A 254 6.38 20.99 5.13
C VAL A 254 6.51 22.18 4.18
N THR A 255 7.25 23.20 4.59
CA THR A 255 7.43 24.46 3.84
C THR A 255 8.87 24.70 3.40
N GLY A 256 9.80 23.82 3.79
CA GLY A 256 11.19 23.88 3.38
C GLY A 256 12.04 22.86 4.14
N SER A 257 13.33 22.85 3.86
CA SER A 257 14.30 21.99 4.53
C SER A 257 15.12 22.75 5.59
N THR A 258 15.77 21.98 6.47
CA THR A 258 16.78 22.45 7.42
C THR A 258 18.04 21.60 7.28
N SER A 259 19.09 21.92 8.04
CA SER A 259 20.30 21.11 8.11
C SER A 259 20.18 20.04 9.22
N PRO A 260 20.34 18.74 8.91
CA PRO A 260 20.30 17.69 9.92
C PRO A 260 21.50 17.76 10.87
N VAL A 261 21.30 17.31 12.12
CA VAL A 261 22.37 17.17 13.14
C VAL A 261 22.61 15.70 13.47
N GLY A 262 23.83 15.20 13.28
CA GLY A 262 24.18 13.80 13.51
C GLY A 262 23.77 12.87 12.36
N SER A 263 24.02 11.57 12.52
CA SER A 263 23.75 10.55 11.50
C SER A 263 22.27 10.46 11.15
N ALA A 264 21.97 10.08 9.90
CA ALA A 264 20.62 9.79 9.47
C ALA A 264 20.02 8.63 10.31
N PRO A 265 18.72 8.70 10.66
CA PRO A 265 18.04 7.59 11.32
C PRO A 265 17.90 6.40 10.37
N SER A 266 17.70 5.19 10.90
CA SER A 266 17.49 3.99 10.09
C SER A 266 16.20 4.05 9.28
N PHE A 267 15.15 4.63 9.88
CA PHE A 267 13.85 4.86 9.27
C PHE A 267 13.33 6.23 9.68
N ALA A 268 12.64 6.91 8.77
CA ALA A 268 11.96 8.16 9.04
C ALA A 268 10.68 7.89 9.82
N ILE A 269 9.93 6.87 9.40
CA ILE A 269 8.75 6.34 10.10
C ILE A 269 8.92 4.83 10.20
N ASP A 270 8.83 4.29 11.41
CA ASP A 270 8.89 2.85 11.68
C ASP A 270 7.72 2.44 12.56
N THR A 271 6.83 1.58 12.07
CA THR A 271 5.72 1.05 12.88
C THR A 271 5.94 -0.43 13.18
N ALA A 272 5.74 -0.83 14.44
CA ALA A 272 5.78 -2.23 14.85
C ALA A 272 4.42 -2.90 14.63
N GLY A 273 4.37 -4.24 14.60
CA GLY A 273 3.11 -4.98 14.39
C GLY A 273 2.01 -4.71 15.44
N LEU A 274 2.39 -4.26 16.65
CA LEU A 274 1.44 -3.84 17.69
C LEU A 274 1.08 -2.34 17.62
N GLY A 275 1.82 -1.55 16.83
CA GLY A 275 1.64 -0.10 16.69
C GLY A 275 0.76 0.25 15.49
N GLY A 276 -0.55 0.30 15.70
CA GLY A 276 -1.51 0.69 14.65
C GLY A 276 -1.91 2.16 14.68
N MET A 277 -2.36 2.68 13.54
CA MET A 277 -2.85 4.05 13.37
C MET A 277 -4.32 4.04 12.95
N TYR A 278 -5.19 4.65 13.75
CA TYR A 278 -6.63 4.65 13.53
C TYR A 278 -7.14 6.08 13.58
N ALA A 279 -7.54 6.59 12.42
CA ALA A 279 -8.03 7.96 12.28
C ALA A 279 -9.14 8.08 11.25
N ASN A 280 -9.72 9.26 11.10
CA ASN A 280 -10.56 9.56 9.94
C ASN A 280 -9.69 9.84 8.71
N ARG A 281 -8.58 10.57 8.90
CA ARG A 281 -7.60 10.93 7.86
C ARG A 281 -6.18 10.79 8.38
N ILE A 282 -5.26 10.32 7.54
CA ILE A 282 -3.85 10.09 7.91
C ILE A 282 -2.93 10.68 6.84
N PHE A 283 -1.99 11.52 7.27
CA PHE A 283 -0.95 12.13 6.42
C PHE A 283 0.43 11.77 6.95
N LEU A 284 1.22 11.06 6.15
CA LEU A 284 2.60 10.71 6.48
C LEU A 284 3.54 11.34 5.46
N VAL A 285 4.47 12.16 5.91
CA VAL A 285 5.46 12.83 5.05
C VAL A 285 6.86 12.59 5.62
N SER A 286 7.74 12.04 4.81
CA SER A 286 9.18 11.87 5.09
C SER A 286 9.98 12.57 4.00
N THR A 287 10.92 13.43 4.40
CA THR A 287 11.69 14.27 3.46
C THR A 287 13.20 14.03 3.50
N GLU A 288 13.72 13.27 4.47
CA GLU A 288 15.16 13.01 4.55
C GLU A 288 15.55 12.04 3.42
N ALA A 289 16.29 12.54 2.43
CA ALA A 289 16.64 11.78 1.24
C ALA A 289 17.33 10.46 1.60
N GLY A 290 16.83 9.35 1.05
CA GLY A 290 17.35 8.01 1.26
C GLY A 290 16.92 7.34 2.58
N VAL A 291 16.28 8.06 3.49
CA VAL A 291 15.75 7.48 4.73
C VAL A 291 14.34 6.93 4.48
N GLY A 292 14.21 5.61 4.61
CA GLY A 292 12.99 4.90 4.25
C GLY A 292 11.88 4.94 5.31
N VAL A 293 10.71 4.42 4.93
CA VAL A 293 9.54 4.20 5.80
C VAL A 293 9.27 2.70 5.87
N ARG A 294 9.05 2.18 7.08
CA ARG A 294 8.62 0.80 7.29
C ARG A 294 7.32 0.76 8.08
N MET A 295 6.32 0.06 7.53
CA MET A 295 5.01 -0.07 8.16
C MET A 295 4.64 -1.54 8.37
N LEU A 296 4.60 -1.96 9.63
CA LEU A 296 4.20 -3.30 10.04
C LEU A 296 2.88 -3.31 10.82
N GLY A 297 2.48 -2.17 11.37
CA GLY A 297 1.22 -2.02 12.11
C GLY A 297 0.03 -1.68 11.22
N ASN A 298 -1.17 -2.11 11.63
CA ASN A 298 -2.39 -1.86 10.89
C ASN A 298 -2.75 -0.36 10.83
N VAL A 299 -3.36 0.04 9.73
CA VAL A 299 -3.76 1.42 9.46
C VAL A 299 -5.20 1.46 8.99
N ALA A 300 -6.01 2.32 9.63
CA ALA A 300 -7.38 2.56 9.21
C ALA A 300 -7.68 4.06 9.16
N ALA A 301 -8.01 4.57 7.97
CA ALA A 301 -8.60 5.87 7.73
C ALA A 301 -10.12 5.71 7.51
N ASN A 302 -10.89 5.90 8.58
CA ASN A 302 -12.29 5.47 8.70
C ASN A 302 -13.31 6.42 8.04
N SER A 303 -12.91 7.63 7.63
CA SER A 303 -13.83 8.62 7.06
C SER A 303 -13.14 9.55 6.06
N GLY A 304 -12.04 9.11 5.46
CA GLY A 304 -11.25 9.94 4.55
C GLY A 304 -10.03 9.21 4.02
N ASP A 305 -9.04 9.99 3.60
CA ASP A 305 -7.89 9.51 2.84
C ASP A 305 -6.72 9.06 3.73
N PHE A 306 -5.91 8.17 3.18
CA PHE A 306 -4.56 7.88 3.64
C PHE A 306 -3.55 8.40 2.60
N THR A 307 -2.57 9.19 3.03
CA THR A 307 -1.44 9.58 2.18
C THR A 307 -0.11 9.30 2.84
N LEU A 308 0.84 8.77 2.06
CA LEU A 308 2.23 8.55 2.46
C LEU A 308 3.18 9.01 1.36
N THR A 309 4.01 10.00 1.66
CA THR A 309 5.10 10.44 0.77
C THR A 309 6.43 10.28 1.47
N ALA A 310 7.40 9.63 0.83
CA ALA A 310 8.73 9.44 1.38
C ALA A 310 9.81 9.74 0.34
N ALA A 311 10.82 10.54 0.75
CA ALA A 311 12.06 10.77 0.00
C ALA A 311 13.06 9.58 0.07
N GLY A 312 12.60 8.43 0.53
CA GLY A 312 13.32 7.16 0.61
C GLY A 312 12.42 5.99 0.24
N SER A 313 12.93 4.76 0.34
CA SER A 313 12.15 3.56 0.01
C SER A 313 11.04 3.31 1.04
N ILE A 314 9.94 2.70 0.60
CA ILE A 314 8.78 2.37 1.44
C ILE A 314 8.62 0.84 1.49
N LEU A 315 8.51 0.28 2.69
CA LEU A 315 8.19 -1.12 2.95
C LEU A 315 6.87 -1.22 3.72
N LEU A 316 5.89 -1.90 3.13
CA LEU A 316 4.59 -2.19 3.73
C LEU A 316 4.45 -3.70 3.93
N ASN A 317 4.15 -4.10 5.16
CA ASN A 317 3.82 -5.48 5.55
C ASN A 317 2.69 -5.42 6.57
N ASN A 318 1.59 -4.78 6.21
CA ASN A 318 0.49 -4.46 7.11
C ASN A 318 -0.86 -4.45 6.37
N GLN A 319 -1.94 -4.35 7.14
CA GLN A 319 -3.27 -4.06 6.60
C GLN A 319 -3.50 -2.55 6.65
N LEU A 320 -3.86 -1.97 5.52
CA LEU A 320 -4.17 -0.57 5.33
C LEU A 320 -5.54 -0.47 4.66
N SER A 321 -6.44 0.27 5.29
CA SER A 321 -7.75 0.58 4.71
C SER A 321 -8.04 2.08 4.82
N ALA A 322 -8.57 2.67 3.76
CA ALA A 322 -9.16 4.00 3.77
C ALA A 322 -10.56 3.97 3.16
N THR A 323 -11.52 4.68 3.74
CA THR A 323 -12.84 4.85 3.10
C THR A 323 -12.79 5.82 1.92
N GLY A 324 -11.80 6.72 1.89
CA GLY A 324 -11.47 7.56 0.75
C GLY A 324 -10.33 6.96 -0.07
N ASN A 325 -9.43 7.83 -0.51
CA ASN A 325 -8.31 7.48 -1.37
C ASN A 325 -7.11 6.95 -0.57
N VAL A 326 -6.31 6.12 -1.22
CA VAL A 326 -4.99 5.69 -0.72
C VAL A 326 -3.93 6.16 -1.72
N ALA A 327 -3.04 7.05 -1.30
CA ALA A 327 -1.95 7.54 -2.14
C ALA A 327 -0.59 7.27 -1.47
N ILE A 328 0.27 6.49 -2.12
CA ILE A 328 1.61 6.13 -1.61
C ILE A 328 2.66 6.50 -2.65
N THR A 329 3.59 7.37 -2.27
CA THR A 329 4.63 7.93 -3.15
C THR A 329 6.03 7.77 -2.55
N ALA A 330 6.86 6.92 -3.16
CA ALA A 330 8.31 6.86 -2.91
C ALA A 330 9.03 7.77 -3.93
N ASN A 331 9.26 9.04 -3.57
CA ASN A 331 9.77 10.08 -4.48
C ASN A 331 11.25 10.42 -4.31
N GLY A 332 12.03 9.65 -3.55
CA GLY A 332 13.48 9.77 -3.58
C GLY A 332 14.06 9.17 -4.87
N ASN A 333 15.19 9.68 -5.34
CA ASN A 333 15.88 9.12 -6.52
C ASN A 333 16.18 7.63 -6.29
N GLY A 334 15.68 6.76 -7.19
CA GLY A 334 15.83 5.30 -7.08
C GLY A 334 15.11 4.66 -5.89
N SER A 335 14.26 5.40 -5.16
CA SER A 335 13.52 4.86 -4.03
C SER A 335 12.50 3.84 -4.49
N SER A 336 12.45 2.71 -3.81
CA SER A 336 11.60 1.57 -4.14
C SER A 336 10.33 1.54 -3.29
N LEU A 337 9.30 0.91 -3.81
CA LEU A 337 8.08 0.56 -3.07
C LEU A 337 8.01 -0.96 -2.94
N GLN A 338 7.88 -1.47 -1.72
CA GLN A 338 7.82 -2.90 -1.44
C GLN A 338 6.56 -3.22 -0.63
N LEU A 339 5.72 -4.09 -1.16
CA LEU A 339 4.57 -4.65 -0.46
C LEU A 339 4.82 -6.14 -0.28
N SER A 340 4.94 -6.57 0.97
CA SER A 340 5.19 -7.96 1.36
C SER A 340 4.02 -8.44 2.20
N ASP A 341 3.17 -9.30 1.63
CA ASP A 341 1.94 -9.79 2.27
C ASP A 341 1.11 -8.67 2.92
N ALA A 342 1.02 -7.53 2.23
CA ALA A 342 0.28 -6.35 2.66
C ALA A 342 -1.16 -6.38 2.10
N SER A 343 -2.11 -5.74 2.76
CA SER A 343 -3.46 -5.55 2.21
C SER A 343 -3.76 -4.07 2.15
N LEU A 344 -3.91 -3.52 0.95
CA LEU A 344 -4.30 -2.14 0.72
C LEU A 344 -5.73 -2.12 0.18
N ASN A 345 -6.62 -1.40 0.87
CA ASN A 345 -8.02 -1.26 0.47
C ASN A 345 -8.40 0.22 0.45
N ALA A 346 -8.81 0.73 -0.71
CA ALA A 346 -9.34 2.07 -0.89
C ALA A 346 -10.84 2.01 -1.20
N GLY A 347 -11.63 2.80 -0.46
CA GLY A 347 -13.05 3.01 -0.74
C GLY A 347 -13.29 3.89 -1.97
N GLN A 348 -12.25 4.51 -2.50
CA GLN A 348 -12.22 5.23 -3.78
C GLN A 348 -10.98 4.80 -4.58
N ASP A 349 -10.09 5.74 -4.93
CA ASP A 349 -8.92 5.49 -5.77
C ASP A 349 -7.71 5.03 -4.94
N LEU A 350 -6.86 4.22 -5.58
CA LEU A 350 -5.57 3.80 -5.04
C LEU A 350 -4.45 4.17 -6.02
N SER A 351 -3.49 4.96 -5.56
CA SER A 351 -2.32 5.35 -6.36
C SER A 351 -1.01 4.95 -5.69
N LEU A 352 -0.19 4.21 -6.44
CA LEU A 352 1.15 3.79 -6.06
C LEU A 352 2.17 4.41 -7.01
N VAL A 353 3.09 5.22 -6.48
CA VAL A 353 4.12 5.90 -7.26
C VAL A 353 5.49 5.61 -6.66
N SER A 354 6.41 5.14 -7.49
CA SER A 354 7.80 4.88 -7.12
C SER A 354 8.74 5.36 -8.23
N GLN A 355 9.77 6.13 -7.87
CA GLN A 355 10.83 6.47 -8.83
C GLN A 355 11.74 5.27 -9.16
N GLY A 356 11.79 4.26 -8.30
CA GLY A 356 12.54 3.02 -8.49
C GLY A 356 11.64 1.81 -8.73
N ALA A 357 12.16 0.63 -8.39
CA ALA A 357 11.43 -0.63 -8.51
C ALA A 357 10.22 -0.68 -7.58
N THR A 358 9.13 -1.27 -8.05
CA THR A 358 8.02 -1.73 -7.20
C THR A 358 8.04 -3.24 -7.12
N SER A 359 8.09 -3.78 -5.90
CA SER A 359 8.05 -5.22 -5.63
C SER A 359 6.79 -5.58 -4.85
N LEU A 360 6.01 -6.50 -5.40
CA LEU A 360 4.80 -7.05 -4.81
C LEU A 360 5.05 -8.54 -4.57
N SER A 361 5.18 -8.93 -3.31
CA SER A 361 5.35 -10.32 -2.89
C SER A 361 4.15 -10.73 -2.07
N GLY A 362 3.27 -11.54 -2.65
CA GLY A 362 1.92 -11.64 -2.13
C GLY A 362 1.21 -10.29 -2.20
N SER A 363 0.26 -10.07 -1.30
CA SER A 363 -0.48 -8.82 -1.11
C SER A 363 -1.80 -8.74 -1.88
N ALA A 364 -2.73 -7.98 -1.30
CA ALA A 364 -4.00 -7.58 -1.89
C ALA A 364 -3.99 -6.06 -2.11
N ILE A 365 -4.33 -5.59 -3.31
CA ILE A 365 -4.44 -4.16 -3.62
C ILE A 365 -5.80 -3.93 -4.28
N ILE A 366 -6.73 -3.37 -3.53
CA ILE A 366 -8.13 -3.25 -3.95
C ILE A 366 -8.54 -1.78 -3.91
N ALA A 367 -8.94 -1.24 -5.05
CA ALA A 367 -9.57 0.07 -5.18
C ALA A 367 -11.04 -0.12 -5.57
N SER A 368 -11.95 0.63 -4.95
CA SER A 368 -13.37 0.58 -5.31
C SER A 368 -13.65 1.33 -6.62
N HIS A 369 -12.81 2.30 -6.98
CA HIS A 369 -12.79 2.99 -8.27
C HIS A 369 -11.47 2.67 -8.99
N ASP A 370 -10.57 3.64 -9.15
CA ASP A 370 -9.38 3.51 -9.98
C ASP A 370 -8.16 2.98 -9.22
N LEU A 371 -7.35 2.16 -9.89
CA LEU A 371 -6.03 1.74 -9.42
C LEU A 371 -4.95 2.20 -10.40
N SER A 372 -4.00 3.00 -9.90
CA SER A 372 -2.83 3.43 -10.67
C SER A 372 -1.52 2.97 -10.04
N LEU A 373 -0.59 2.47 -10.88
CA LEU A 373 0.78 2.14 -10.49
C LEU A 373 1.78 2.75 -11.47
N THR A 374 2.69 3.59 -10.97
CA THR A 374 3.83 4.13 -11.72
C THR A 374 5.14 3.70 -11.09
N ALA A 375 6.02 3.06 -11.87
CA ALA A 375 7.30 2.55 -11.37
C ALA A 375 8.39 2.52 -12.45
N ALA A 376 9.66 2.47 -12.02
CA ALA A 376 10.76 2.22 -12.96
C ALA A 376 10.81 0.76 -13.44
N SER A 377 10.48 -0.19 -12.56
CA SER A 377 10.31 -1.60 -12.88
C SER A 377 9.26 -2.21 -11.94
N LEU A 378 8.66 -3.31 -12.37
CA LEU A 378 7.66 -4.05 -11.58
C LEU A 378 8.10 -5.50 -11.43
N SER A 379 8.15 -5.99 -10.20
CA SER A 379 8.24 -7.42 -9.89
C SER A 379 7.02 -7.80 -9.07
N ASP A 380 6.17 -8.65 -9.61
CA ASP A 380 4.98 -9.11 -8.95
C ASP A 380 4.96 -10.64 -8.90
N SER A 381 4.92 -11.18 -7.69
CA SER A 381 5.03 -12.61 -7.42
C SER A 381 4.03 -13.06 -6.37
N ALA A 382 3.43 -14.21 -6.61
CA ALA A 382 2.48 -14.80 -5.69
C ALA A 382 3.16 -15.27 -4.39
N SER A 383 2.43 -15.18 -3.29
CA SER A 383 2.76 -15.88 -2.05
C SER A 383 1.65 -16.87 -1.67
N SER A 384 1.97 -17.84 -0.82
CA SER A 384 1.00 -18.81 -0.29
C SER A 384 0.36 -18.34 1.02
N ASN A 385 0.29 -17.03 1.27
CA ASN A 385 -0.33 -16.50 2.48
C ASN A 385 -1.86 -16.73 2.47
N SER A 386 -2.49 -16.73 3.65
CA SER A 386 -3.93 -16.96 3.81
C SER A 386 -4.75 -15.68 3.95
N GLN A 387 -4.22 -14.53 3.54
CA GLN A 387 -4.95 -13.27 3.58
C GLN A 387 -6.09 -13.26 2.55
N SER A 388 -7.16 -12.54 2.87
CA SER A 388 -8.24 -12.29 1.90
C SER A 388 -7.67 -11.59 0.67
N ASN A 389 -8.11 -12.02 -0.52
CA ASN A 389 -7.68 -11.46 -1.80
C ASN A 389 -6.16 -11.48 -2.00
N ASN A 390 -5.44 -12.38 -1.34
CA ASN A 390 -4.01 -12.51 -1.58
C ASN A 390 -3.72 -12.73 -3.07
N ASN A 391 -2.65 -12.11 -3.57
CA ASN A 391 -2.26 -12.14 -4.97
C ASN A 391 -3.23 -11.44 -5.93
N VAL A 392 -4.16 -10.61 -5.42
CA VAL A 392 -5.15 -9.89 -6.24
C VAL A 392 -4.86 -8.39 -6.25
N ARG A 393 -4.91 -7.80 -7.45
CA ARG A 393 -4.89 -6.36 -7.71
C ARG A 393 -6.11 -6.01 -8.52
N PHE A 394 -6.98 -5.18 -7.97
CA PHE A 394 -8.27 -4.92 -8.56
C PHE A 394 -8.63 -3.44 -8.48
N ALA A 395 -9.10 -2.92 -9.61
CA ALA A 395 -9.81 -1.65 -9.71
C ALA A 395 -11.30 -1.94 -9.95
N GLY A 396 -12.20 -1.29 -9.22
CA GLY A 396 -13.63 -1.33 -9.57
C GLY A 396 -13.93 -0.63 -10.90
N GLU A 397 -13.13 0.36 -11.27
CA GLU A 397 -13.20 1.10 -12.53
C GLU A 397 -11.92 0.92 -13.34
N ASP A 398 -11.09 1.96 -13.53
CA ASP A 398 -9.94 1.92 -14.42
C ASP A 398 -8.68 1.36 -13.72
N LEU A 399 -7.96 0.49 -14.42
CA LEU A 399 -6.66 -0.04 -14.01
C LEU A 399 -5.56 0.51 -14.92
N THR A 400 -4.67 1.32 -14.37
CA THR A 400 -3.58 1.96 -15.13
C THR A 400 -2.19 1.59 -14.57
N LEU A 401 -1.33 1.04 -15.42
CA LEU A 401 0.07 0.74 -15.09
C LEU A 401 1.02 1.47 -16.05
N ALA A 402 1.96 2.22 -15.48
CA ALA A 402 3.03 2.90 -16.21
C ALA A 402 4.39 2.47 -15.66
N VAL A 403 4.98 1.45 -16.28
CA VAL A 403 6.29 0.91 -15.91
C VAL A 403 7.29 1.27 -17.00
N SER A 404 8.28 2.13 -16.70
CA SER A 404 9.21 2.60 -17.74
C SER A 404 10.20 1.53 -18.20
N GLY A 405 10.53 0.59 -17.32
CA GLY A 405 11.44 -0.55 -17.56
C GLY A 405 10.71 -1.87 -17.62
N SER A 406 11.36 -2.96 -17.22
CA SER A 406 10.75 -4.30 -17.26
C SER A 406 9.67 -4.51 -16.19
N GLY A 407 8.64 -5.26 -16.56
CA GLY A 407 7.64 -5.83 -15.65
C GLY A 407 7.73 -7.35 -15.62
N THR A 408 7.51 -7.95 -14.45
CA THR A 408 7.31 -9.39 -14.29
C THR A 408 6.09 -9.65 -13.43
N ILE A 409 5.23 -10.58 -13.86
CA ILE A 409 4.04 -11.04 -13.13
C ILE A 409 4.07 -12.57 -13.07
N ASP A 410 4.04 -13.15 -11.87
CA ASP A 410 4.13 -14.60 -11.67
C ASP A 410 3.17 -15.11 -10.58
N GLY A 411 2.12 -15.81 -11.01
CA GLY A 411 1.13 -16.50 -10.18
C GLY A 411 0.01 -15.62 -9.61
N THR A 412 -0.16 -14.39 -10.12
CA THR A 412 -1.05 -13.39 -9.53
C THR A 412 -2.19 -12.97 -10.45
N GLN A 413 -3.16 -12.23 -9.91
CA GLN A 413 -4.34 -11.75 -10.60
C GLN A 413 -4.39 -10.23 -10.62
N TRP A 414 -4.69 -9.70 -11.80
CA TRP A 414 -4.91 -8.27 -12.03
C TRP A 414 -6.21 -8.11 -12.79
N GLY A 415 -7.01 -7.10 -12.42
CA GLY A 415 -8.08 -6.72 -13.30
C GLY A 415 -8.84 -5.45 -12.97
N SER A 416 -9.69 -5.09 -13.93
CA SER A 416 -10.58 -3.94 -13.87
C SER A 416 -12.05 -4.39 -13.90
N GLY A 417 -12.86 -3.73 -13.07
CA GLY A 417 -14.31 -3.85 -13.05
C GLY A 417 -14.91 -3.10 -14.24
N SER A 418 -15.80 -2.15 -13.99
CA SER A 418 -16.55 -1.46 -15.05
C SER A 418 -15.70 -0.56 -15.94
N GLY A 419 -14.40 -0.36 -15.67
CA GLY A 419 -13.52 0.49 -16.47
C GLY A 419 -12.62 -0.26 -17.46
N GLN A 420 -11.62 0.45 -17.93
CA GLN A 420 -10.60 0.00 -18.86
C GLN A 420 -9.35 -0.48 -18.13
N TRP A 421 -8.61 -1.37 -18.75
CA TRP A 421 -7.25 -1.67 -18.32
C TRP A 421 -6.24 -1.17 -19.36
N GLN A 422 -5.38 -0.25 -18.95
CA GLN A 422 -4.24 0.22 -19.73
C GLN A 422 -2.93 -0.07 -18.98
N ALA A 423 -2.01 -0.82 -19.59
CA ALA A 423 -0.69 -1.05 -19.03
C ALA A 423 0.41 -0.85 -20.07
N SER A 424 1.42 -0.08 -19.70
CA SER A 424 2.65 0.09 -20.47
C SER A 424 3.86 -0.37 -19.66
N TYR A 425 4.73 -1.12 -20.32
CA TYR A 425 6.01 -1.60 -19.82
C TYR A 425 7.12 -1.23 -20.81
N GLY A 426 8.37 -1.19 -20.36
CA GLY A 426 9.52 -1.36 -21.25
C GLY A 426 9.45 -2.73 -21.96
N GLY A 427 9.22 -3.80 -21.19
CA GLY A 427 8.85 -5.13 -21.64
C GLY A 427 8.16 -5.90 -20.51
N LEU A 428 7.30 -6.87 -20.83
CA LEU A 428 6.55 -7.65 -19.84
C LEU A 428 6.87 -9.13 -19.98
N THR A 429 7.20 -9.77 -18.86
CA THR A 429 7.38 -11.22 -18.77
C THR A 429 6.39 -11.82 -17.79
N ILE A 430 5.66 -12.84 -18.21
CA ILE A 430 4.82 -13.65 -17.34
C ILE A 430 5.60 -14.88 -16.92
N GLY A 431 5.67 -15.11 -15.61
CA GLY A 431 6.43 -16.21 -15.01
C GLY A 431 5.81 -17.59 -15.25
N SER A 432 6.49 -18.61 -14.71
CA SER A 432 6.13 -20.02 -14.93
C SER A 432 4.83 -20.44 -14.23
N HIS A 433 4.36 -19.67 -13.24
CA HIS A 433 3.08 -19.87 -12.57
C HIS A 433 1.92 -19.13 -13.29
N GLY A 434 2.20 -18.45 -14.40
CA GLY A 434 1.20 -17.74 -15.20
C GLY A 434 0.74 -16.45 -14.56
N ALA A 435 -0.33 -15.88 -15.11
CA ALA A 435 -1.03 -14.72 -14.52
C ALA A 435 -2.46 -14.68 -15.05
N THR A 436 -3.41 -14.24 -14.23
CA THR A 436 -4.78 -13.98 -14.71
C THR A 436 -4.97 -12.48 -14.83
N LEU A 437 -5.12 -12.01 -16.06
CA LEU A 437 -5.31 -10.62 -16.42
C LEU A 437 -6.74 -10.49 -16.99
N TYR A 438 -7.66 -9.88 -16.26
CA TYR A 438 -9.01 -9.62 -16.76
C TYR A 438 -9.36 -8.12 -16.86
N GLY A 439 -10.10 -7.73 -17.89
CA GLY A 439 -10.69 -6.39 -17.98
C GLY A 439 -12.12 -6.45 -18.48
N SER A 440 -13.06 -5.73 -17.86
CA SER A 440 -14.47 -5.88 -18.26
C SER A 440 -14.81 -5.14 -19.55
N GLN A 441 -14.22 -3.97 -19.83
CA GLN A 441 -14.45 -3.25 -21.08
C GLN A 441 -13.36 -3.52 -22.13
N THR A 442 -12.21 -2.87 -22.06
CA THR A 442 -11.08 -3.10 -22.96
C THR A 442 -9.80 -3.33 -22.16
N MET A 443 -8.85 -4.00 -22.80
CA MET A 443 -7.50 -4.21 -22.27
C MET A 443 -6.47 -3.79 -23.30
N GLN A 444 -5.58 -2.88 -22.91
CA GLN A 444 -4.42 -2.47 -23.69
C GLN A 444 -3.14 -2.83 -22.93
N LEU A 445 -2.32 -3.71 -23.52
CA LEU A 445 -0.98 -4.02 -23.00
C LEU A 445 0.07 -3.58 -24.02
N THR A 446 1.00 -2.75 -23.57
CA THR A 446 2.05 -2.16 -24.41
C THR A 446 3.43 -2.50 -23.85
N ALA A 447 4.30 -3.09 -24.67
CA ALA A 447 5.74 -3.15 -24.46
C ALA A 447 6.43 -2.14 -25.39
N SER A 448 6.87 -1.04 -24.82
CA SER A 448 7.38 0.15 -25.51
C SER A 448 8.81 0.01 -26.07
N SER A 449 9.58 -0.97 -25.60
CA SER A 449 10.96 -1.20 -26.06
C SER A 449 11.34 -2.67 -26.22
N GLY A 450 10.60 -3.59 -25.60
CA GLY A 450 10.86 -5.02 -25.61
C GLY A 450 9.62 -5.86 -25.91
N ASP A 451 9.62 -7.07 -25.37
CA ASP A 451 8.64 -8.10 -25.69
C ASP A 451 7.42 -8.04 -24.77
N LEU A 452 6.30 -8.60 -25.25
CA LEU A 452 5.26 -9.17 -24.40
C LEU A 452 5.45 -10.69 -24.37
N ALA A 453 6.27 -11.16 -23.43
CA ALA A 453 6.46 -12.57 -23.15
C ALA A 453 5.34 -13.07 -22.23
N LEU A 454 4.16 -13.30 -22.82
CA LEU A 454 2.92 -13.60 -22.10
C LEU A 454 2.87 -15.01 -21.52
N GLY A 455 3.77 -15.92 -21.93
CA GLY A 455 3.93 -17.21 -21.26
C GLY A 455 2.59 -17.94 -21.09
N LYS A 456 2.25 -18.27 -19.85
CA LYS A 456 1.01 -18.95 -19.45
C LYS A 456 -0.14 -18.00 -19.05
N ALA A 457 -0.10 -16.75 -19.49
CA ALA A 457 -1.10 -15.78 -19.09
C ALA A 457 -2.50 -16.13 -19.62
N GLN A 458 -3.49 -15.79 -18.80
CA GLN A 458 -4.90 -15.77 -19.15
C GLN A 458 -5.30 -14.30 -19.27
N LEU A 459 -5.35 -13.77 -20.50
CA LEU A 459 -5.85 -12.44 -20.79
C LEU A 459 -7.30 -12.59 -21.22
N LYS A 460 -8.23 -12.05 -20.43
CA LYS A 460 -9.66 -12.18 -20.71
C LYS A 460 -10.37 -10.82 -20.66
N THR A 461 -11.12 -10.50 -21.70
CA THR A 461 -11.99 -9.33 -21.71
C THR A 461 -13.37 -9.61 -22.29
N ALA A 462 -14.35 -8.77 -21.93
CA ALA A 462 -15.62 -8.74 -22.66
C ALA A 462 -15.48 -7.98 -23.98
N GLY A 463 -14.96 -6.75 -23.96
CA GLY A 463 -14.69 -5.96 -25.15
C GLY A 463 -13.27 -6.13 -25.68
N ASP A 464 -12.74 -5.10 -26.33
CA ASP A 464 -11.55 -5.23 -27.18
C ASP A 464 -10.25 -5.52 -26.40
N ILE A 465 -9.36 -6.31 -27.01
CA ILE A 465 -7.97 -6.47 -26.56
C ILE A 465 -7.05 -5.84 -27.59
N THR A 466 -6.15 -4.97 -27.14
CA THR A 466 -5.05 -4.42 -27.94
C THR A 466 -3.71 -4.78 -27.31
N LEU A 467 -2.90 -5.55 -28.04
CA LEU A 467 -1.53 -5.91 -27.64
C LEU A 467 -0.54 -5.23 -28.58
N HIS A 468 0.40 -4.49 -28.02
CA HIS A 468 1.45 -3.85 -28.77
C HIS A 468 2.81 -4.20 -28.16
N ALA A 469 3.72 -4.76 -28.96
CA ALA A 469 5.10 -4.95 -28.57
C ALA A 469 6.03 -4.35 -29.63
N SER A 470 6.98 -3.51 -29.21
CA SER A 470 8.10 -3.11 -30.05
C SER A 470 8.99 -4.32 -30.38
N GLY A 471 9.06 -5.29 -29.47
CA GLY A 471 9.67 -6.59 -29.67
C GLY A 471 8.69 -7.66 -30.15
N ALA A 472 8.86 -8.88 -29.67
CA ALA A 472 8.02 -10.02 -29.98
C ALA A 472 6.81 -10.14 -29.04
N ILE A 473 5.78 -10.86 -29.49
CA ILE A 473 4.71 -11.35 -28.62
C ILE A 473 4.80 -12.88 -28.60
N SER A 474 4.82 -13.47 -27.40
CA SER A 474 4.94 -14.92 -27.27
C SER A 474 4.03 -15.51 -26.19
N THR A 475 3.44 -16.67 -26.50
CA THR A 475 2.66 -17.50 -25.58
C THR A 475 3.26 -18.90 -25.51
N VAL A 476 2.93 -19.67 -24.46
CA VAL A 476 3.30 -21.08 -24.37
C VAL A 476 2.07 -21.98 -24.34
N ALA A 477 2.24 -23.24 -24.71
CA ALA A 477 1.19 -24.25 -24.61
C ALA A 477 0.89 -24.55 -23.13
N ASP A 478 -0.31 -24.21 -22.68
CA ASP A 478 -0.86 -24.59 -21.39
C ASP A 478 -2.39 -24.57 -21.49
N ALA A 479 -3.07 -25.51 -20.83
CA ALA A 479 -4.54 -25.61 -20.90
C ALA A 479 -5.25 -24.41 -20.26
N ALA A 480 -4.57 -23.72 -19.33
CA ALA A 480 -5.08 -22.51 -18.72
C ALA A 480 -4.75 -21.26 -19.55
N GLN A 481 -3.70 -21.27 -20.38
CA GLN A 481 -3.28 -20.10 -21.15
C GLN A 481 -4.36 -19.72 -22.18
N GLY A 482 -4.59 -18.41 -22.34
CA GLY A 482 -5.44 -17.90 -23.40
C GLY A 482 -5.37 -16.37 -23.50
N ILE A 483 -5.52 -15.85 -24.71
CA ILE A 483 -5.84 -14.45 -24.97
C ILE A 483 -7.22 -14.44 -25.60
N GLU A 484 -8.24 -14.03 -24.85
CA GLU A 484 -9.64 -14.21 -25.20
C GLU A 484 -10.41 -12.90 -25.04
N THR A 485 -10.97 -12.41 -26.14
CA THR A 485 -12.07 -11.45 -26.08
C THR A 485 -13.39 -12.16 -26.40
N THR A 486 -14.36 -12.04 -25.51
CA THR A 486 -15.63 -12.77 -25.64
C THR A 486 -16.62 -12.08 -26.56
N ALA A 487 -16.62 -10.74 -26.64
CA ALA A 487 -17.55 -9.96 -27.47
C ALA A 487 -16.86 -8.93 -28.37
N GLY A 488 -15.62 -8.53 -28.05
CA GLY A 488 -14.87 -7.51 -28.78
C GLY A 488 -13.94 -8.06 -29.86
N ASN A 489 -13.16 -7.16 -30.42
CA ASN A 489 -12.10 -7.45 -31.38
C ASN A 489 -10.75 -7.62 -30.70
N LEU A 490 -9.87 -8.37 -31.36
CA LEU A 490 -8.48 -8.52 -30.95
C LEU A 490 -7.57 -7.82 -31.97
N ALA A 491 -6.72 -6.91 -31.50
CA ALA A 491 -5.66 -6.31 -32.29
C ALA A 491 -4.30 -6.65 -31.68
N LEU A 492 -3.40 -7.21 -32.48
CA LEU A 492 -2.05 -7.57 -32.06
C LEU A 492 -1.04 -6.96 -33.03
N THR A 493 -0.11 -6.17 -32.49
CA THR A 493 1.02 -5.63 -33.24
C THR A 493 2.33 -6.03 -32.57
N ALA A 494 3.20 -6.73 -33.28
CA ALA A 494 4.51 -7.15 -32.79
C ALA A 494 5.61 -6.71 -33.77
N GLY A 495 6.63 -6.01 -33.30
CA GLY A 495 7.75 -5.56 -34.13
C GLY A 495 8.69 -6.68 -34.57
N ASN A 496 8.91 -7.69 -33.72
CA ASN A 496 9.90 -8.75 -33.93
C ASN A 496 9.32 -10.17 -33.81
N GLY A 497 8.07 -10.37 -34.24
CA GLY A 497 7.48 -11.69 -34.42
C GLY A 497 6.36 -12.02 -33.43
N LEU A 498 5.56 -13.00 -33.83
CA LEU A 498 4.53 -13.61 -32.99
C LEU A 498 4.84 -15.11 -32.90
N SER A 499 4.97 -15.63 -31.68
CA SER A 499 5.04 -17.08 -31.43
C SER A 499 3.84 -17.49 -30.58
N ASN A 500 2.87 -18.15 -31.20
CA ASN A 500 1.69 -18.65 -30.51
C ASN A 500 1.78 -20.18 -30.35
N ALA A 501 1.96 -20.65 -29.13
CA ALA A 501 1.81 -22.07 -28.78
C ALA A 501 0.56 -22.36 -27.94
N GLY A 502 -0.15 -21.31 -27.55
CA GLY A 502 -1.35 -21.37 -26.73
C GLY A 502 -2.63 -21.06 -27.53
N SER A 503 -3.64 -20.44 -26.90
CA SER A 503 -4.86 -20.00 -27.55
C SER A 503 -4.94 -18.47 -27.65
N ILE A 504 -5.33 -17.97 -28.82
CA ILE A 504 -5.64 -16.58 -29.07
C ILE A 504 -6.98 -16.53 -29.82
N SER A 505 -8.02 -15.95 -29.22
CA SER A 505 -9.37 -15.97 -29.73
C SER A 505 -10.10 -14.62 -29.65
N ALA A 506 -10.86 -14.33 -30.71
CA ALA A 506 -11.94 -13.35 -30.70
C ALA A 506 -13.28 -14.07 -30.92
N ASP A 507 -13.96 -14.40 -29.82
CA ASP A 507 -15.06 -15.37 -29.81
C ASP A 507 -16.30 -14.91 -30.56
N ASN A 508 -16.52 -13.59 -30.64
CA ASN A 508 -17.58 -12.98 -31.43
C ASN A 508 -17.08 -11.83 -32.34
N GLY A 509 -15.81 -11.43 -32.23
CA GLY A 509 -15.24 -10.34 -33.01
C GLY A 509 -14.29 -10.78 -34.13
N SER A 510 -13.50 -9.81 -34.58
CA SER A 510 -12.42 -10.02 -35.55
C SER A 510 -11.07 -10.00 -34.85
N ALA A 511 -10.08 -10.70 -35.39
CA ALA A 511 -8.70 -10.64 -34.97
C ALA A 511 -7.82 -10.06 -36.09
N THR A 512 -7.03 -9.03 -35.77
CA THR A 512 -6.06 -8.42 -36.68
C THR A 512 -4.65 -8.57 -36.12
N LEU A 513 -3.76 -9.21 -36.88
CA LEU A 513 -2.40 -9.53 -36.48
C LEU A 513 -1.43 -8.84 -37.46
N ARG A 514 -0.63 -7.92 -36.94
CA ARG A 514 0.37 -7.15 -37.69
C ARG A 514 1.75 -7.42 -37.10
N VAL A 515 2.54 -8.21 -37.82
CA VAL A 515 3.74 -8.84 -37.25
C VAL A 515 4.95 -8.56 -38.13
N GLY A 516 5.99 -7.93 -37.60
CA GLY A 516 7.31 -7.90 -38.23
C GLY A 516 8.07 -9.21 -38.01
N GLY A 517 8.91 -9.62 -38.95
CA GLY A 517 9.66 -10.87 -38.88
C GLY A 517 8.84 -12.13 -39.23
N SER A 518 8.36 -12.88 -38.23
CA SER A 518 7.62 -14.12 -38.50
C SER A 518 6.44 -14.32 -37.56
N LEU A 519 5.33 -14.84 -38.11
CA LEU A 519 4.20 -15.35 -37.34
C LEU A 519 4.29 -16.88 -37.32
N GLN A 520 4.51 -17.44 -36.14
CA GLN A 520 4.59 -18.87 -35.90
C GLN A 520 3.42 -19.28 -35.02
N ASN A 521 2.57 -20.15 -35.55
CA ASN A 521 1.47 -20.76 -34.81
C ASN A 521 1.74 -22.26 -34.63
N SER A 522 1.59 -22.72 -33.40
CA SER A 522 1.57 -24.14 -33.01
C SER A 522 0.41 -24.47 -32.06
N GLY A 523 -0.30 -23.45 -31.58
CA GLY A 523 -1.56 -23.55 -30.84
C GLY A 523 -2.76 -23.11 -31.68
N GLN A 524 -3.69 -22.37 -31.11
CA GLN A 524 -4.92 -21.92 -31.76
C GLN A 524 -4.92 -20.41 -32.02
N LEU A 525 -5.27 -20.02 -33.25
CA LEU A 525 -5.75 -18.69 -33.61
C LEU A 525 -7.20 -18.80 -34.06
N TYR A 526 -8.11 -18.09 -33.40
CA TYR A 526 -9.54 -18.11 -33.71
C TYR A 526 -10.12 -16.69 -33.85
N ALA A 527 -10.99 -16.48 -34.83
CA ALA A 527 -11.86 -15.31 -34.88
C ALA A 527 -13.22 -15.64 -35.50
N LYS A 528 -14.29 -15.23 -34.83
CA LYS A 528 -15.66 -15.46 -35.33
C LYS A 528 -15.94 -14.74 -36.64
N SER A 529 -15.56 -13.47 -36.72
CA SER A 529 -15.97 -12.58 -37.83
C SER A 529 -14.91 -12.55 -38.93
N ALA A 530 -13.69 -12.15 -38.62
CA ALA A 530 -12.59 -12.13 -39.57
C ALA A 530 -11.25 -12.33 -38.86
N LEU A 531 -10.34 -13.07 -39.51
CA LEU A 531 -8.94 -13.18 -39.12
C LEU A 531 -8.08 -12.54 -40.21
N ASP A 532 -7.48 -11.40 -39.93
CA ASP A 532 -6.60 -10.65 -40.83
C ASP A 532 -5.16 -10.70 -40.35
N MET A 533 -4.29 -11.31 -41.16
CA MET A 533 -2.87 -11.51 -40.85
C MET A 533 -1.99 -10.91 -41.93
N ALA A 534 -1.10 -10.01 -41.54
CA ALA A 534 -0.17 -9.34 -42.44
C ALA A 534 1.09 -8.89 -41.69
N ASP A 535 2.05 -8.31 -42.41
CA ASP A 535 3.19 -7.67 -41.76
C ASP A 535 2.78 -6.42 -40.96
N ALA A 536 3.72 -5.84 -40.20
CA ALA A 536 3.48 -4.67 -39.36
C ALA A 536 2.87 -3.46 -40.10
N SER A 537 3.08 -3.36 -41.42
CA SER A 537 2.55 -2.30 -42.28
C SER A 537 1.30 -2.72 -43.07
N GLY A 538 0.80 -3.95 -42.89
CA GLY A 538 -0.35 -4.49 -43.62
C GLY A 538 -0.03 -5.00 -45.03
N ASN A 539 1.25 -5.20 -45.37
CA ASN A 539 1.70 -5.79 -46.62
C ASN A 539 2.01 -7.30 -46.43
N GLY A 540 2.56 -7.92 -47.47
CA GLY A 540 2.90 -9.34 -47.47
C GLY A 540 4.40 -9.60 -47.55
N THR A 541 5.20 -9.00 -46.68
CA THR A 541 6.67 -9.21 -46.71
C THR A 541 7.16 -10.30 -45.76
N GLU A 542 6.32 -10.74 -44.81
CA GLU A 542 6.75 -11.61 -43.71
C GLU A 542 6.30 -13.06 -43.87
N SER A 543 6.94 -13.95 -43.10
CA SER A 543 6.67 -15.40 -43.18
C SER A 543 5.67 -15.86 -42.12
N PHE A 544 4.79 -16.78 -42.52
CA PHE A 544 3.77 -17.38 -41.68
C PHE A 544 3.99 -18.90 -41.64
N SER A 545 4.04 -19.48 -40.44
CA SER A 545 4.13 -20.92 -40.27
C SER A 545 3.06 -21.43 -39.32
N ASN A 546 2.31 -22.42 -39.77
CA ASN A 546 1.41 -23.22 -38.94
C ASN A 546 2.04 -24.61 -38.76
N THR A 547 2.53 -24.86 -37.56
CA THR A 547 3.40 -26.00 -37.23
C THR A 547 2.73 -26.91 -36.20
N GLY A 548 3.17 -28.17 -36.13
CA GLY A 548 2.60 -29.14 -35.20
C GLY A 548 1.10 -29.33 -35.43
N SER A 549 0.31 -29.38 -34.35
CA SER A 549 -1.16 -29.44 -34.39
C SER A 549 -1.82 -28.06 -34.40
N GLY A 550 -1.11 -27.03 -34.90
CA GLY A 550 -1.59 -25.66 -34.92
C GLY A 550 -2.88 -25.49 -35.72
N GLN A 551 -3.80 -24.70 -35.18
CA GLN A 551 -5.09 -24.38 -35.75
C GLN A 551 -5.21 -22.88 -36.05
N ILE A 552 -5.58 -22.55 -37.27
CA ILE A 552 -5.93 -21.19 -37.69
C ILE A 552 -7.35 -21.23 -38.23
N ILE A 553 -8.30 -20.64 -37.51
CA ILE A 553 -9.72 -20.78 -37.79
C ILE A 553 -10.36 -19.39 -37.83
N SER A 554 -11.08 -19.11 -38.92
CA SER A 554 -12.09 -18.06 -38.92
C SER A 554 -13.45 -18.63 -39.29
N ASP A 555 -14.51 -18.31 -38.54
CA ASP A 555 -15.86 -18.70 -38.96
C ASP A 555 -16.39 -17.82 -40.10
N GLY A 556 -15.82 -16.63 -40.29
CA GLY A 556 -16.11 -15.72 -41.39
C GLY A 556 -14.96 -15.67 -42.37
N THR A 557 -14.22 -14.56 -42.40
CA THR A 557 -13.21 -14.30 -43.43
C THR A 557 -11.79 -14.58 -42.94
N LEU A 558 -10.97 -15.26 -43.76
CA LEU A 558 -9.53 -15.36 -43.55
C LEU A 558 -8.78 -14.51 -44.57
N LEU A 559 -8.07 -13.47 -44.11
CA LEU A 559 -7.17 -12.65 -44.92
C LEU A 559 -5.73 -12.94 -44.51
N LEU A 560 -4.89 -13.26 -45.48
CA LEU A 560 -3.47 -13.51 -45.23
C LEU A 560 -2.62 -12.87 -46.32
N LYS A 561 -1.68 -12.01 -45.91
CA LYS A 561 -0.65 -11.44 -46.77
C LYS A 561 0.73 -11.80 -46.24
N GLY A 562 1.61 -12.33 -47.07
CA GLY A 562 2.96 -12.73 -46.63
C GLY A 562 3.92 -13.08 -47.76
N ALA A 563 5.21 -13.14 -47.46
CA ALA A 563 6.21 -13.63 -48.42
C ALA A 563 6.12 -15.16 -48.55
N ALA A 564 5.88 -15.85 -47.44
CA ALA A 564 5.71 -17.29 -47.44
C ALA A 564 4.66 -17.71 -46.42
N ALA A 565 3.84 -18.70 -46.76
CA ALA A 565 3.03 -19.43 -45.80
C ALA A 565 3.39 -20.91 -45.83
N SER A 566 3.54 -21.51 -44.66
CA SER A 566 3.79 -22.95 -44.48
C SER A 566 2.74 -23.55 -43.56
N ASN A 567 2.13 -24.66 -43.95
CA ASN A 567 1.20 -25.43 -43.13
C ASN A 567 1.70 -26.88 -43.06
N THR A 568 2.20 -27.30 -41.91
CA THR A 568 2.79 -28.64 -41.73
C THR A 568 1.74 -29.76 -41.73
N ALA A 569 2.15 -31.02 -41.83
CA ALA A 569 1.26 -32.17 -42.05
C ALA A 569 0.09 -32.33 -41.06
N SER A 570 0.24 -31.85 -39.82
CA SER A 570 -0.81 -31.88 -38.79
C SER A 570 -1.48 -30.52 -38.55
N GLY A 571 -1.09 -29.50 -39.32
CA GLY A 571 -1.64 -28.16 -39.24
C GLY A 571 -3.00 -28.05 -39.91
N TRP A 572 -3.88 -27.26 -39.30
CA TRP A 572 -5.24 -26.99 -39.76
C TRP A 572 -5.43 -25.50 -40.00
N VAL A 573 -5.85 -25.13 -41.21
CA VAL A 573 -6.28 -23.77 -41.56
C VAL A 573 -7.69 -23.84 -42.15
N GLN A 574 -8.59 -22.99 -41.68
CA GLN A 574 -9.98 -22.99 -42.12
C GLN A 574 -10.59 -21.58 -42.11
N ALA A 575 -11.34 -21.26 -43.17
CA ALA A 575 -12.35 -20.22 -43.13
C ALA A 575 -13.77 -20.80 -43.28
N GLY A 576 -14.75 -20.24 -42.59
CA GLY A 576 -16.17 -20.56 -42.76
C GLY A 576 -16.76 -19.86 -43.98
N GLY A 577 -16.48 -18.57 -44.11
CA GLY A 577 -16.93 -17.69 -45.19
C GLY A 577 -16.08 -17.83 -46.45
N TYR A 578 -15.00 -17.05 -46.56
CA TYR A 578 -14.07 -17.08 -47.68
C TYR A 578 -12.64 -16.76 -47.24
N SER A 579 -11.66 -17.16 -48.05
CA SER A 579 -10.26 -16.82 -47.87
C SER A 579 -9.74 -15.90 -48.98
N SER A 580 -8.88 -14.95 -48.61
CA SER A 580 -8.08 -14.16 -49.57
C SER A 580 -6.60 -14.24 -49.17
N LEU A 581 -5.84 -15.01 -49.92
CA LEU A 581 -4.41 -15.24 -49.70
C LEU A 581 -3.60 -14.48 -50.77
N GLN A 582 -2.71 -13.59 -50.31
CA GLN A 582 -1.72 -12.90 -51.16
C GLN A 582 -0.33 -13.27 -50.67
N LEU A 583 0.29 -14.26 -51.32
CA LEU A 583 1.55 -14.84 -50.87
C LEU A 583 2.60 -14.81 -51.99
N ALA A 584 3.89 -14.77 -51.64
CA ALA A 584 4.91 -15.11 -52.65
C ALA A 584 5.04 -16.63 -52.84
N SER A 585 4.96 -17.40 -51.75
CA SER A 585 4.95 -18.86 -51.82
C SER A 585 4.02 -19.50 -50.79
N LEU A 586 3.48 -20.66 -51.13
CA LEU A 586 2.66 -21.49 -50.24
C LEU A 586 3.19 -22.92 -50.24
N ASN A 587 3.55 -23.42 -49.05
CA ASN A 587 3.87 -24.83 -48.81
C ASN A 587 2.80 -25.43 -47.88
N ASN A 588 1.93 -26.28 -48.43
CA ASN A 588 0.89 -26.96 -47.68
C ASN A 588 1.15 -28.47 -47.65
N ALA A 589 1.36 -29.01 -46.46
CA ALA A 589 1.38 -30.45 -46.20
C ALA A 589 0.19 -30.88 -45.32
N GLY A 590 -0.48 -29.93 -44.65
CA GLY A 590 -1.63 -30.17 -43.79
C GLY A 590 -2.97 -29.96 -44.47
N THR A 591 -3.99 -29.59 -43.69
CA THR A 591 -5.32 -29.25 -44.21
C THR A 591 -5.50 -27.74 -44.26
N TRP A 592 -5.87 -27.24 -45.44
CA TRP A 592 -6.23 -25.84 -45.67
C TRP A 592 -7.58 -25.76 -46.39
N LEU A 593 -8.63 -25.44 -45.65
CA LEU A 593 -9.98 -25.22 -46.16
C LEU A 593 -10.17 -23.72 -46.40
N LEU A 594 -10.05 -23.28 -47.65
CA LEU A 594 -10.24 -21.88 -48.04
C LEU A 594 -11.64 -21.38 -47.69
N SER A 595 -12.64 -22.25 -47.75
CA SER A 595 -13.99 -22.03 -47.24
C SER A 595 -14.66 -23.36 -46.91
N THR A 596 -15.61 -23.36 -45.98
CA THR A 596 -16.45 -24.53 -45.67
C THR A 596 -17.93 -24.30 -45.96
N GLY A 597 -18.36 -23.04 -46.09
CA GLY A 597 -19.74 -22.66 -46.42
C GLY A 597 -19.96 -22.25 -47.87
N SER A 598 -21.21 -22.32 -48.31
CA SER A 598 -21.68 -21.75 -49.57
C SER A 598 -21.93 -20.25 -49.43
N GLY A 599 -21.35 -19.41 -50.30
CA GLY A 599 -21.66 -17.97 -50.37
C GLY A 599 -21.26 -17.35 -51.71
N SER A 600 -21.41 -16.03 -51.87
CA SER A 600 -21.15 -15.31 -53.13
C SER A 600 -19.70 -14.82 -53.36
N THR A 601 -18.94 -14.46 -52.32
CA THR A 601 -17.54 -13.98 -52.47
C THR A 601 -16.57 -15.14 -52.75
N ALA A 602 -15.92 -15.17 -53.91
CA ALA A 602 -14.97 -16.25 -54.23
C ALA A 602 -13.76 -16.28 -53.28
N ASP A 603 -13.25 -17.48 -53.03
CA ASP A 603 -11.91 -17.64 -52.46
C ASP A 603 -10.86 -17.16 -53.45
N SER A 604 -9.80 -16.51 -52.96
CA SER A 604 -8.70 -16.05 -53.80
C SER A 604 -7.36 -16.51 -53.24
N VAL A 605 -6.52 -17.07 -54.13
CA VAL A 605 -5.13 -17.44 -53.83
C VAL A 605 -4.25 -16.84 -54.92
N SER A 606 -3.57 -15.75 -54.59
CA SER A 606 -2.65 -15.04 -55.46
C SER A 606 -1.22 -15.33 -55.06
N LEU A 607 -0.48 -16.07 -55.90
CA LEU A 607 0.92 -16.44 -55.68
C LEU A 607 1.81 -15.75 -56.71
N SER A 608 2.88 -15.10 -56.27
CA SER A 608 3.93 -14.59 -57.18
C SER A 608 5.07 -15.59 -57.43
N GLY A 609 5.09 -16.70 -56.69
CA GLY A 609 6.09 -17.76 -56.74
C GLY A 609 5.47 -19.16 -56.59
N ALA A 610 6.15 -20.05 -55.85
CA ALA A 610 5.83 -21.47 -55.85
C ALA A 610 4.61 -21.85 -54.97
N LEU A 611 3.80 -22.78 -55.50
CA LEU A 611 2.86 -23.59 -54.73
C LEU A 611 3.42 -25.00 -54.59
N THR A 612 3.64 -25.46 -53.36
CA THR A 612 3.90 -26.86 -53.05
C THR A 612 2.75 -27.36 -52.20
N ASP A 613 1.94 -28.28 -52.73
CA ASP A 613 0.84 -28.89 -52.01
C ASP A 613 1.02 -30.41 -51.99
N SER A 614 1.13 -30.96 -50.79
CA SER A 614 1.17 -32.39 -50.48
C SER A 614 0.07 -32.80 -49.49
N GLY A 615 -0.77 -31.84 -49.10
CA GLY A 615 -1.87 -32.01 -48.16
C GLY A 615 -3.23 -31.83 -48.84
N THR A 616 -4.15 -31.17 -48.14
CA THR A 616 -5.47 -30.78 -48.67
C THR A 616 -5.51 -29.27 -48.82
N LEU A 617 -5.78 -28.79 -50.04
CA LEU A 617 -6.18 -27.42 -50.33
C LEU A 617 -7.54 -27.44 -51.01
N GLN A 618 -8.59 -27.04 -50.29
CA GLN A 618 -9.98 -27.18 -50.75
C GLN A 618 -10.77 -25.89 -50.57
N SER A 619 -11.64 -25.59 -51.52
CA SER A 619 -12.73 -24.61 -51.38
C SER A 619 -14.07 -25.33 -51.28
N GLY A 620 -14.95 -24.86 -50.39
CA GLY A 620 -16.34 -25.31 -50.30
C GLY A 620 -17.25 -24.65 -51.34
N ARG A 621 -16.71 -23.76 -52.17
CA ARG A 621 -17.44 -23.02 -53.20
C ARG A 621 -17.14 -23.62 -54.57
N ALA A 622 -18.19 -23.74 -55.38
CA ALA A 622 -18.13 -24.25 -56.75
C ALA A 622 -17.85 -23.13 -57.75
#